data_AF-A0A2K9AD46-F1
#
_entry.id   AF-A0A2K9AD46-F1
#
_cell.length_a   1.000
_cell.length_b   1.000
_cell.length_c   1.000
_cell.angle_alpha   90.00
_cell.angle_beta   90.00
_cell.angle_gamma   90.00
#
_symmetry.space_group_name_H-M   'P 1'
#
loop_
_entity.id
_entity.type
_entity.pdbx_description
1 polymer ?
#
loop_
_entity_poly.entity_id
_entity_poly.type
_entity_poly.pdbx_seq_one_letter_code
_entity_poly.pdbx_strand_id
1 'polypeptide(L)'
;MKQSKSTYRRLIIVSSMYIVLALSILSVSVYAWFTLTNINRANLVSQVSGVEAEYQFYIYQDMMHEGSQELTLTDNVCSVSGEDLCYEYIPNPTYPHLIDGKVAPGERFSFAIKIISVGSSDGRLQLDLGGLQSIGYDLEVNKIQSAFEYEVTKISYIENEVESVDQKDNGIINYYNQAFTVENDSLYPLVSNVPLGIENHSNSIIVVYFDLYFNPTVYGEDAYGIPYTNSNIFMEQVFRVNHIYMTVST
;
A
#
# COMPACT_ATOMS: atom_id res chain seq x y z
N MET A 1 -80.61 3.50 10.98
CA MET A 1 -79.97 3.14 9.68
C MET A 1 -78.90 4.13 9.16
N LYS A 2 -78.55 5.21 9.88
CA LYS A 2 -77.53 6.21 9.45
C LYS A 2 -76.11 5.95 10.00
N GLN A 3 -75.99 5.26 11.14
CA GLN A 3 -74.69 4.99 11.80
C GLN A 3 -73.82 3.95 11.07
N SER A 4 -74.37 2.90 10.45
CA SER A 4 -73.55 1.87 9.78
C SER A 4 -72.83 2.39 8.52
N LYS A 5 -73.42 3.37 7.81
CA LYS A 5 -72.80 4.02 6.65
C LYS A 5 -71.55 4.83 7.02
N SER A 6 -71.52 5.44 8.21
CA SER A 6 -70.36 6.21 8.71
C SER A 6 -69.20 5.28 9.09
N THR A 7 -69.49 4.22 9.83
CA THR A 7 -68.50 3.22 10.24
C THR A 7 -67.91 2.50 9.02
N TYR A 8 -68.73 2.14 8.03
CA TYR A 8 -68.28 1.50 6.80
C TYR A 8 -67.39 2.41 5.95
N ARG A 9 -67.73 3.70 5.82
CA ARG A 9 -66.86 4.70 5.16
C ARG A 9 -65.53 4.89 5.89
N ARG A 10 -65.54 4.93 7.22
CA ARG A 10 -64.31 5.01 8.04
C ARG A 10 -63.43 3.77 7.85
N LEU A 11 -64.03 2.58 7.78
CA LEU A 11 -63.30 1.32 7.56
C LEU A 11 -62.69 1.27 6.15
N ILE A 12 -63.41 1.74 5.13
CA ILE A 12 -62.86 1.87 3.77
C ILE A 12 -61.70 2.86 3.72
N ILE A 13 -61.83 4.03 4.35
CA ILE A 13 -60.77 5.05 4.37
C ILE A 13 -59.51 4.51 5.06
N VAL A 14 -59.68 3.88 6.23
CA VAL A 14 -58.57 3.28 6.97
C VAL A 14 -57.90 2.16 6.17
N SER A 15 -58.68 1.28 5.54
CA SER A 15 -58.15 0.21 4.67
C SER A 15 -57.38 0.76 3.46
N SER A 16 -57.93 1.78 2.79
CA SER A 16 -57.24 2.45 1.68
C SER A 16 -55.93 3.11 2.12
N MET A 17 -55.89 3.68 3.32
CA MET A 17 -54.68 4.29 3.87
C MET A 17 -53.60 3.23 4.15
N TYR A 18 -53.96 2.07 4.68
CA TYR A 18 -53.03 0.95 4.86
C TYR A 18 -52.49 0.41 3.54
N ILE A 19 -53.32 0.32 2.49
CA ILE A 19 -52.89 -0.13 1.16
C ILE A 19 -51.87 0.87 0.57
N VAL A 20 -52.14 2.17 0.64
CA VAL A 20 -51.21 3.20 0.16
C VAL A 20 -49.89 3.16 0.93
N LEU A 21 -49.95 2.97 2.24
CA LEU A 21 -48.76 2.90 3.09
C LEU A 21 -47.94 1.62 2.84
N ALA A 22 -48.59 0.49 2.59
CA ALA A 22 -47.91 -0.75 2.20
C ALA A 22 -47.23 -0.62 0.83
N LEU A 23 -47.91 0.02 -0.14
CA LEU A 23 -47.35 0.30 -1.46
C LEU A 23 -46.15 1.26 -1.39
N SER A 24 -46.20 2.29 -0.54
CA SER A 24 -45.07 3.21 -0.37
C SER A 24 -43.86 2.54 0.28
N ILE A 25 -44.06 1.72 1.32
CA ILE A 25 -42.98 0.94 1.95
C ILE A 25 -42.36 -0.03 0.94
N LEU A 26 -43.18 -0.70 0.11
CA LEU A 26 -42.68 -1.61 -0.92
C LEU A 26 -41.88 -0.86 -1.99
N SER A 27 -42.34 0.33 -2.39
CA SER A 27 -41.64 1.18 -3.37
C SER A 27 -40.28 1.64 -2.86
N VAL A 28 -40.22 2.10 -1.60
CA VAL A 28 -38.96 2.52 -0.95
C VAL A 28 -38.01 1.33 -0.80
N SER A 29 -38.52 0.16 -0.43
CA SER A 29 -37.70 -1.05 -0.27
C SER A 29 -37.13 -1.53 -1.61
N VAL A 30 -37.94 -1.53 -2.67
CA VAL A 30 -37.50 -1.88 -4.02
C VAL A 30 -36.49 -0.85 -4.56
N TYR A 31 -36.72 0.43 -4.31
CA TYR A 31 -35.77 1.49 -4.68
C TYR A 31 -34.44 1.37 -3.92
N ALA A 32 -34.47 1.08 -2.62
CA ALA A 32 -33.28 0.80 -1.82
C ALA A 32 -32.51 -0.44 -2.34
N TRP A 33 -33.22 -1.49 -2.73
CA TRP A 33 -32.62 -2.66 -3.35
C TRP A 33 -31.93 -2.33 -4.68
N PHE A 34 -32.59 -1.61 -5.58
CA PHE A 34 -32.01 -1.23 -6.87
C PHE A 34 -30.82 -0.26 -6.73
N THR A 35 -30.85 0.64 -5.76
CA THR A 35 -29.74 1.56 -5.48
C THR A 35 -28.53 0.84 -4.88
N LEU A 36 -28.74 -0.17 -4.04
CA LEU A 36 -27.67 -1.06 -3.58
C LEU A 36 -27.02 -1.85 -4.72
N THR A 37 -27.79 -2.26 -5.73
CA THR A 37 -27.28 -3.12 -6.80
C THR A 37 -26.57 -2.41 -7.94
N ASN A 38 -26.77 -1.09 -8.14
CA ASN A 38 -26.30 -0.45 -9.38
C ASN A 38 -25.02 0.40 -9.27
N ILE A 39 -24.67 0.97 -8.10
CA ILE A 39 -23.36 1.63 -7.92
C ILE A 39 -22.91 1.56 -6.46
N ASN A 40 -22.82 0.36 -5.89
CA ASN A 40 -22.03 0.18 -4.67
C ASN A 40 -20.90 -0.79 -4.98
N ARG A 41 -19.71 -0.23 -5.24
CA ARG A 41 -18.44 -0.86 -4.88
C ARG A 41 -18.26 -0.85 -3.35
N ALA A 42 -19.32 -1.19 -2.62
CA ALA A 42 -19.22 -1.51 -1.22
C ALA A 42 -18.64 -2.92 -1.16
N ASN A 43 -17.33 -3.03 -1.32
CA ASN A 43 -16.59 -4.14 -0.75
C ASN A 43 -16.82 -4.02 0.77
N LEU A 44 -17.89 -4.64 1.27
CA LEU A 44 -17.99 -4.99 2.68
C LEU A 44 -16.97 -6.09 2.92
N VAL A 45 -15.71 -5.68 2.99
CA VAL A 45 -14.68 -6.41 3.72
C VAL A 45 -15.16 -6.33 5.16
N SER A 46 -15.83 -7.39 5.61
CA SER A 46 -16.00 -7.62 7.03
C SER A 46 -14.63 -7.97 7.61
N GLN A 47 -13.77 -6.95 7.77
CA GLN A 47 -12.58 -7.03 8.59
C GLN A 47 -13.05 -6.98 10.04
N VAL A 48 -13.60 -8.09 10.54
CA VAL A 48 -13.52 -8.35 11.98
C VAL A 48 -12.14 -8.98 12.19
N SER A 49 -11.10 -8.18 11.96
CA SER A 49 -9.76 -8.47 12.45
C SER A 49 -9.60 -7.61 13.69
N GLY A 50 -9.36 -8.20 14.86
CA GLY A 50 -9.05 -7.46 16.08
C GLY A 50 -7.70 -6.73 16.04
N VAL A 51 -7.07 -6.69 14.86
CA VAL A 51 -5.82 -6.00 14.58
C VAL A 51 -6.11 -4.88 13.59
N GLU A 52 -6.13 -3.65 14.10
CA GLU A 52 -6.15 -2.42 13.32
C GLU A 52 -4.73 -1.87 13.27
N ALA A 53 -4.29 -1.42 12.08
CA ALA A 53 -2.97 -0.82 11.89
C ALA A 53 -3.08 0.41 10.99
N GLU A 54 -2.47 1.52 11.41
CA GLU A 54 -2.30 2.72 10.61
C GLU A 54 -0.89 2.74 10.00
N TYR A 55 -0.72 3.43 8.86
CA TYR A 55 0.58 3.55 8.21
C TYR A 55 0.91 4.99 7.83
N GLN A 56 2.21 5.29 7.83
CA GLN A 56 2.79 6.52 7.33
C GLN A 56 3.92 6.15 6.36
N PHE A 57 3.90 6.72 5.16
CA PHE A 57 4.89 6.47 4.11
C PHE A 57 5.87 7.63 4.02
N TYR A 58 7.15 7.32 3.89
CA TYR A 58 8.22 8.29 3.80
C TYR A 58 9.16 7.97 2.64
N ILE A 59 9.62 9.02 1.98
CA ILE A 59 10.65 8.96 0.93
C ILE A 59 11.87 9.70 1.45
N TYR A 60 13.05 9.08 1.37
CA TYR A 60 14.30 9.78 1.67
C TYR A 60 14.64 10.72 0.53
N GLN A 61 14.74 12.01 0.83
CA GLN A 61 15.17 13.02 -0.11
C GLN A 61 16.70 13.04 -0.14
N ASP A 62 17.26 12.75 -1.31
CA ASP A 62 18.70 12.79 -1.55
C ASP A 62 18.95 13.24 -2.99
N MET A 63 19.49 14.44 -3.14
CA MET A 63 19.81 15.00 -4.45
C MET A 63 20.81 14.17 -5.27
N MET A 64 21.64 13.35 -4.61
CA MET A 64 22.65 12.52 -5.26
C MET A 64 22.17 11.08 -5.52
N HIS A 65 20.99 10.71 -5.01
CA HIS A 65 20.43 9.36 -5.10
C HIS A 65 21.43 8.25 -4.68
N GLU A 66 22.20 8.48 -3.60
CA GLU A 66 23.09 7.50 -2.98
C GLU A 66 22.37 6.63 -1.95
N GLY A 67 21.17 7.03 -1.54
CA GLY A 67 20.35 6.35 -0.55
C GLY A 67 20.66 6.79 0.88
N SER A 68 19.82 6.37 1.83
CA SER A 68 19.94 6.77 3.23
C SER A 68 21.08 6.05 3.93
N GLN A 69 21.99 6.83 4.52
CA GLN A 69 23.03 6.32 5.43
C GLN A 69 22.56 6.29 6.89
N GLU A 70 21.53 7.08 7.22
CA GLU A 70 21.00 7.22 8.58
C GLU A 70 19.58 6.65 8.66
N LEU A 71 19.50 5.36 8.97
CA LEU A 71 18.26 4.60 9.07
C LEU A 71 17.59 4.82 10.43
N THR A 72 17.18 6.05 10.72
CA THR A 72 16.49 6.46 11.96
C THR A 72 15.44 7.53 11.64
N LEU A 73 14.17 7.20 11.80
CA LEU A 73 13.05 8.05 11.43
C LEU A 73 12.73 9.06 12.53
N THR A 74 12.98 8.72 13.79
CA THR A 74 12.72 9.61 14.93
C THR A 74 13.48 10.93 14.86
N ASP A 75 14.73 10.89 14.39
CA ASP A 75 15.61 12.06 14.31
C ASP A 75 15.72 12.66 12.89
N ASN A 76 15.36 11.91 11.83
CA ASN A 76 15.61 12.30 10.44
C ASN A 76 14.34 12.50 9.60
N VAL A 77 13.30 13.13 10.14
CA VAL A 77 12.14 13.60 9.34
C VAL A 77 12.38 15.03 8.86
N CYS A 78 12.09 15.30 7.59
CA CYS A 78 12.15 16.64 7.05
C CYS A 78 11.19 17.59 7.79
N SER A 79 11.70 18.75 8.19
CA SER A 79 10.92 19.79 8.87
C SER A 79 10.13 20.64 7.89
N VAL A 80 10.67 20.86 6.68
CA VAL A 80 9.97 21.48 5.56
C VAL A 80 10.13 20.66 4.28
N SER A 81 9.17 20.79 3.36
CA SER A 81 9.24 20.11 2.06
C SER A 81 10.39 20.65 1.21
N GLY A 82 11.11 19.75 0.55
CA GLY A 82 12.30 20.07 -0.25
C GLY A 82 13.60 20.22 0.53
N GLU A 83 13.63 19.80 1.80
CA GLU A 83 14.88 19.53 2.50
C GLU A 83 15.58 18.30 1.90
N ASP A 84 16.90 18.26 2.03
CA ASP A 84 17.77 17.20 1.50
C ASP A 84 18.36 16.40 2.67
N LEU A 85 18.68 15.13 2.43
CA LEU A 85 19.20 14.15 3.38
C LEU A 85 18.27 13.83 4.56
N CYS A 86 16.96 13.83 4.33
CA CYS A 86 15.94 13.54 5.35
C CYS A 86 14.75 12.76 4.77
N TYR A 87 13.94 12.14 5.64
CA TYR A 87 12.72 11.44 5.26
C TYR A 87 11.53 12.41 5.17
N GLU A 88 11.00 12.60 3.96
CA GLU A 88 9.79 13.39 3.72
C GLU A 88 8.54 12.51 3.86
N TYR A 89 7.60 12.93 4.70
CA TYR A 89 6.32 12.26 4.85
C TYR A 89 5.42 12.51 3.64
N ILE A 90 4.91 11.45 3.03
CA ILE A 90 3.97 11.51 1.92
C ILE A 90 2.55 11.19 2.40
N PRO A 91 1.67 12.20 2.55
CA PRO A 91 0.31 11.97 3.03
C PRO A 91 -0.54 11.30 1.94
N ASN A 92 -1.14 10.14 2.27
CA ASN A 92 -2.12 9.43 1.44
C ASN A 92 -1.75 9.40 -0.06
N PRO A 93 -0.70 8.65 -0.46
CA PRO A 93 -0.25 8.57 -1.84
C PRO A 93 -1.33 7.94 -2.73
N THR A 94 -2.24 8.77 -3.22
CA THR A 94 -3.35 8.39 -4.12
C THR A 94 -2.96 8.54 -5.59
N TYR A 95 -1.83 9.22 -5.83
CA TYR A 95 -1.20 9.36 -7.13
C TYR A 95 0.23 8.83 -7.06
N PRO A 96 0.77 8.28 -8.16
CA PRO A 96 2.18 7.91 -8.22
C PRO A 96 3.03 9.11 -7.84
N HIS A 97 3.82 8.97 -6.77
CA HIS A 97 4.85 9.96 -6.49
C HIS A 97 5.97 9.72 -7.48
N LEU A 98 6.08 10.62 -8.47
CA LEU A 98 7.19 10.57 -9.40
C LEU A 98 8.43 11.02 -8.63
N ILE A 99 9.47 10.20 -8.62
CA ILE A 99 10.80 10.72 -8.29
C ILE A 99 11.21 11.51 -9.53
N ASP A 100 11.12 12.83 -9.44
CA ASP A 100 11.36 13.73 -10.57
C ASP A 100 12.84 13.66 -10.96
N GLY A 101 13.14 12.99 -12.07
CA GLY A 101 14.51 12.87 -12.53
C GLY A 101 14.73 11.84 -13.62
N LYS A 102 15.98 11.77 -14.08
CA LYS A 102 16.50 10.64 -14.85
C LYS A 102 17.18 9.72 -13.86
N VAL A 103 16.83 8.44 -13.88
CA VAL A 103 17.54 7.45 -13.07
C VAL A 103 18.80 7.01 -13.80
N ALA A 104 19.95 7.06 -13.13
CA ALA A 104 21.22 6.57 -13.64
C ALA A 104 21.57 5.19 -13.03
N PRO A 105 22.26 4.31 -13.78
CA PRO A 105 22.72 3.04 -13.23
C PRO A 105 23.60 3.26 -11.99
N GLY A 106 23.28 2.56 -10.90
CA GLY A 106 23.94 2.70 -9.60
C GLY A 106 23.20 3.60 -8.60
N GLU A 107 22.20 4.37 -9.02
CA GLU A 107 21.39 5.18 -8.10
C GLU A 107 20.49 4.30 -7.21
N ARG A 108 20.26 4.80 -6.00
CA ARG A 108 19.53 4.15 -4.91
C ARG A 108 18.54 5.14 -4.29
N PHE A 109 17.31 4.66 -4.10
CA PHE A 109 16.19 5.40 -3.54
C PHE A 109 15.74 4.71 -2.26
N SER A 110 15.73 5.46 -1.17
CA SER A 110 15.39 4.90 0.15
C SER A 110 14.01 5.32 0.61
N PHE A 111 13.33 4.39 1.27
CA PHE A 111 11.96 4.55 1.73
C PHE A 111 11.82 4.05 3.16
N ALA A 112 10.82 4.56 3.87
CA ALA A 112 10.42 4.04 5.17
C ALA A 112 8.90 3.94 5.26
N ILE A 113 8.41 2.82 5.82
CA ILE A 113 7.00 2.66 6.20
C ILE A 113 6.95 2.54 7.70
N LYS A 114 6.26 3.48 8.34
CA LYS A 114 5.97 3.44 9.77
C LYS A 114 4.56 2.89 9.96
N ILE A 115 4.45 1.76 10.66
CA ILE A 115 3.20 1.08 10.99
C ILE A 115 2.90 1.28 12.47
N ILE A 116 1.71 1.77 12.79
CA ILE A 116 1.23 1.97 14.16
C ILE A 116 0.17 0.90 14.41
N SER A 117 0.47 -0.04 15.31
CA SER A 117 -0.53 -1.01 15.76
C SER A 117 -1.53 -0.31 16.68
N VAL A 118 -2.81 -0.36 16.32
CA VAL A 118 -3.94 0.20 17.10
C VAL A 118 -4.74 -0.91 17.80
N GLY A 119 -4.46 -2.17 17.44
CA GLY A 119 -5.11 -3.36 17.98
C GLY A 119 -4.51 -3.85 19.31
N SER A 120 -5.25 -4.74 19.99
CA SER A 120 -4.85 -5.35 21.28
C SER A 120 -4.49 -6.83 21.18
N SER A 121 -4.44 -7.37 19.95
CA SER A 121 -4.15 -8.77 19.69
C SER A 121 -2.77 -8.96 19.08
N ASP A 122 -2.10 -10.04 19.47
CA ASP A 122 -0.83 -10.46 18.87
C ASP A 122 -1.08 -10.74 17.39
N GLY A 123 -0.38 -9.99 16.54
CA GLY A 123 -0.50 -10.10 15.10
C GLY A 123 0.86 -10.03 14.43
N ARG A 124 0.89 -10.47 13.18
CA ARG A 124 2.06 -10.44 12.31
C ARG A 124 1.76 -9.59 11.09
N LEU A 125 2.73 -8.76 10.75
CA LEU A 125 2.74 -7.90 9.59
C LEU A 125 3.51 -8.58 8.45
N GLN A 126 2.94 -8.47 7.25
CA GLN A 126 3.59 -8.75 5.98
C GLN A 126 3.42 -7.54 5.06
N LEU A 127 4.50 -7.18 4.36
CA LEU A 127 4.50 -6.13 3.34
C LEU A 127 4.97 -6.73 2.01
N ASP A 128 4.26 -6.43 0.94
CA ASP A 128 4.58 -6.87 -0.42
C ASP A 128 4.50 -5.69 -1.40
N LEU A 129 5.44 -5.59 -2.34
CA LEU A 129 5.31 -4.71 -3.50
C LEU A 129 4.52 -5.43 -4.60
N GLY A 130 3.72 -4.70 -5.36
CA GLY A 130 2.99 -5.28 -6.48
C GLY A 130 2.48 -4.29 -7.52
N GLY A 131 1.95 -4.86 -8.61
CA GLY A 131 1.55 -4.12 -9.80
C GLY A 131 2.74 -3.41 -10.43
N LEU A 132 3.86 -4.11 -10.61
CA LEU A 132 5.05 -3.55 -11.24
C LEU A 132 4.83 -3.41 -12.74
N GLN A 133 5.24 -2.27 -13.29
CA GLN A 133 5.05 -1.98 -14.71
C GLN A 133 6.29 -1.29 -15.28
N SER A 134 6.79 -1.83 -16.39
CA SER A 134 7.69 -1.11 -17.29
C SER A 134 6.86 -0.51 -18.43
N ILE A 135 6.99 0.80 -18.63
CA ILE A 135 6.29 1.55 -19.68
C ILE A 135 7.33 2.07 -20.68
N GLY A 136 7.00 2.03 -21.97
CA GLY A 136 7.86 2.58 -23.03
C GLY A 136 8.75 1.55 -23.72
N TYR A 137 8.47 0.24 -23.57
CA TYR A 137 9.25 -0.81 -24.23
C TYR A 137 8.47 -2.11 -24.44
N ASP A 138 8.70 -2.78 -25.58
CA ASP A 138 7.92 -3.96 -26.00
C ASP A 138 8.61 -5.31 -25.74
N LEU A 139 9.95 -5.41 -25.81
CA LEU A 139 10.63 -6.69 -25.56
C LEU A 139 10.77 -6.95 -24.06
N GLU A 140 10.34 -8.12 -23.61
CA GLU A 140 10.35 -8.51 -22.20
C GLU A 140 11.75 -8.46 -21.59
N VAL A 141 12.76 -8.96 -22.31
CA VAL A 141 14.17 -8.99 -21.87
C VAL A 141 14.74 -7.60 -21.56
N ASN A 142 14.16 -6.56 -22.14
CA ASN A 142 14.64 -5.18 -22.05
C ASN A 142 13.71 -4.29 -21.22
N LYS A 143 12.71 -4.86 -20.53
CA LYS A 143 11.89 -4.10 -19.59
C LYS A 143 12.77 -3.60 -18.45
N ILE A 144 12.81 -2.30 -18.22
CA ILE A 144 13.61 -1.65 -17.16
C ILE A 144 13.40 -2.25 -15.76
N GLN A 145 12.22 -2.83 -15.49
CA GLN A 145 11.92 -3.54 -14.24
C GLN A 145 12.99 -4.58 -13.89
N SER A 146 13.51 -5.35 -14.86
CA SER A 146 14.52 -6.39 -14.58
C SER A 146 15.86 -5.85 -14.11
N ALA A 147 16.09 -4.55 -14.28
CA ALA A 147 17.31 -3.89 -13.86
C ALA A 147 17.20 -3.24 -12.49
N PHE A 148 16.01 -3.16 -11.91
CA PHE A 148 15.81 -2.71 -10.55
C PHE A 148 15.82 -3.89 -9.57
N GLU A 149 16.43 -3.64 -8.42
CA GLU A 149 16.40 -4.53 -7.27
C GLU A 149 15.87 -3.78 -6.05
N TYR A 150 15.44 -4.54 -5.06
CA TYR A 150 15.04 -4.00 -3.77
C TYR A 150 15.73 -4.70 -2.62
N GLU A 151 15.87 -3.99 -1.51
CA GLU A 151 16.55 -4.47 -0.31
C GLU A 151 15.87 -3.92 0.94
N VAL A 152 15.60 -4.78 1.93
CA VAL A 152 15.19 -4.33 3.27
C VAL A 152 16.44 -4.00 4.08
N THR A 153 16.64 -2.71 4.33
CA THR A 153 17.86 -2.21 4.96
C THR A 153 17.80 -2.30 6.48
N LYS A 154 16.65 -2.04 7.10
CA LYS A 154 16.46 -2.12 8.55
C LYS A 154 14.99 -2.36 8.90
N ILE A 155 14.76 -3.12 9.97
CA ILE A 155 13.45 -3.18 10.64
C ILE A 155 13.66 -2.74 12.08
N SER A 156 12.87 -1.78 12.56
CA SER A 156 13.02 -1.24 13.92
C SER A 156 11.67 -1.05 14.58
N TYR A 157 11.73 -0.83 15.89
CA TYR A 157 10.58 -0.53 16.71
C TYR A 157 10.79 0.80 17.42
N ILE A 158 9.79 1.66 17.40
CA ILE A 158 9.77 2.91 18.15
C ILE A 158 8.91 2.70 19.40
N GLU A 159 9.51 2.94 20.55
CA GLU A 159 8.85 2.95 21.84
C GLU A 159 9.30 4.16 22.65
N ASN A 160 8.35 4.92 23.23
CA ASN A 160 8.65 6.14 23.99
C ASN A 160 9.57 7.11 23.24
N GLU A 161 9.31 7.28 21.93
CA GLU A 161 10.08 8.14 21.00
C GLU A 161 11.53 7.68 20.76
N VAL A 162 11.93 6.50 21.23
CA VAL A 162 13.25 5.92 20.98
C VAL A 162 13.12 4.80 19.96
N GLU A 163 13.87 4.89 18.86
CA GLU A 163 13.95 3.85 17.85
C GLU A 163 15.00 2.79 18.21
N SER A 164 14.62 1.52 18.12
CA SER A 164 15.52 0.41 18.40
C SER A 164 16.56 0.16 17.29
N VAL A 165 17.56 -0.64 17.62
CA VAL A 165 18.52 -1.18 16.63
C VAL A 165 17.81 -2.11 15.65
N ASP A 166 18.47 -2.42 14.53
CA ASP A 166 17.93 -3.32 13.52
C ASP A 166 17.52 -4.67 14.12
N GLN A 167 16.28 -5.08 13.82
CA GLN A 167 15.65 -6.32 14.26
C GLN A 167 15.41 -7.29 13.11
N LYS A 168 15.78 -6.97 11.86
CA LYS A 168 15.43 -7.81 10.70
C LYS A 168 15.99 -9.24 10.77
N ASP A 169 17.12 -9.42 11.47
CA ASP A 169 17.76 -10.71 11.69
C ASP A 169 17.20 -11.48 12.92
N ASN A 170 16.17 -10.95 13.57
CA ASN A 170 15.52 -11.63 14.68
C ASN A 170 14.68 -12.80 14.13
N GLY A 171 14.98 -14.02 14.55
CA GLY A 171 14.78 -15.26 13.78
C GLY A 171 13.35 -15.68 13.38
N ILE A 172 12.32 -14.90 13.73
CA ILE A 172 10.95 -15.11 13.21
C ILE A 172 10.62 -14.21 12.02
N ILE A 173 11.36 -13.13 11.83
CA ILE A 173 11.18 -12.17 10.75
C ILE A 173 11.86 -12.71 9.50
N ASN A 174 11.14 -12.72 8.38
CA ASN A 174 11.75 -12.94 7.08
C ASN A 174 11.76 -11.61 6.32
N TYR A 175 12.90 -11.26 5.76
CA TYR A 175 13.07 -10.13 4.88
C TYR A 175 13.62 -10.60 3.53
N TYR A 176 13.43 -9.81 2.48
CA TYR A 176 13.78 -10.18 1.13
C TYR A 176 14.58 -9.09 0.45
N ASN A 177 15.64 -9.53 -0.24
CA ASN A 177 16.49 -8.70 -1.09
C ASN A 177 16.62 -9.43 -2.43
N GLN A 178 16.00 -8.91 -3.49
CA GLN A 178 15.97 -9.58 -4.79
C GLN A 178 15.72 -8.61 -5.96
N ALA A 179 16.06 -9.07 -7.16
CA ALA A 179 15.72 -8.39 -8.40
C ALA A 179 14.25 -8.59 -8.78
N PHE A 180 13.67 -7.61 -9.48
CA PHE A 180 12.35 -7.79 -10.07
C PHE A 180 12.42 -8.65 -11.33
N THR A 181 11.37 -9.43 -11.59
CA THR A 181 11.22 -10.19 -12.82
C THR A 181 10.48 -9.36 -13.87
N VAL A 182 10.36 -9.84 -15.10
CA VAL A 182 9.66 -9.14 -16.20
C VAL A 182 8.13 -9.28 -16.15
N GLU A 183 7.62 -10.04 -15.18
CA GLU A 183 6.21 -10.29 -14.96
C GLU A 183 5.56 -9.10 -14.24
N ASN A 184 4.43 -8.63 -14.78
CA ASN A 184 3.75 -7.43 -14.26
C ASN A 184 2.87 -7.74 -13.02
N ASP A 185 2.39 -8.98 -12.89
CA ASP A 185 1.41 -9.39 -11.87
C ASP A 185 2.04 -10.07 -10.65
N SER A 186 3.38 -10.17 -10.60
CA SER A 186 4.08 -10.81 -9.48
C SER A 186 4.02 -9.93 -8.23
N LEU A 187 3.86 -10.59 -7.08
CA LEU A 187 4.04 -9.99 -5.76
C LEU A 187 5.48 -10.19 -5.31
N TYR A 188 6.10 -9.11 -4.83
CA TYR A 188 7.47 -9.10 -4.37
C TYR A 188 7.46 -8.84 -2.86
N PRO A 189 7.63 -9.88 -2.02
CA PRO A 189 7.58 -9.70 -0.58
C PRO A 189 8.73 -8.83 -0.13
N LEU A 190 8.46 -7.84 0.73
CA LEU A 190 9.49 -7.05 1.41
C LEU A 190 9.85 -7.74 2.73
N VAL A 191 8.85 -7.92 3.58
CA VAL A 191 8.99 -8.52 4.91
C VAL A 191 7.79 -9.38 5.23
N SER A 192 7.97 -10.44 6.01
CA SER A 192 6.90 -11.27 6.55
C SER A 192 7.19 -11.67 8.00
N ASN A 193 6.12 -12.03 8.72
CA ASN A 193 6.17 -12.44 10.12
C ASN A 193 6.74 -11.37 11.07
N VAL A 194 6.59 -10.08 10.76
CA VAL A 194 7.03 -9.01 11.67
C VAL A 194 6.02 -8.88 12.82
N PRO A 195 6.40 -9.10 14.08
CA PRO A 195 5.47 -8.97 15.20
C PRO A 195 4.96 -7.54 15.36
N LEU A 196 3.63 -7.37 15.46
CA LEU A 196 2.96 -6.09 15.76
C LEU A 196 3.01 -5.69 17.23
N GLY A 197 3.47 -6.60 18.09
CA GLY A 197 3.77 -6.39 19.49
C GLY A 197 5.08 -7.10 19.84
N ILE A 198 5.92 -6.46 20.64
CA ILE A 198 7.01 -7.15 21.33
C ILE A 198 6.43 -7.59 22.69
N GLU A 199 6.69 -8.83 23.13
CA GLU A 199 6.26 -9.28 24.46
C GLU A 199 6.64 -8.25 25.55
N ASN A 200 5.66 -7.79 26.33
CA ASN A 200 5.76 -6.75 27.37
C ASN A 200 5.74 -5.27 26.91
N HIS A 201 5.47 -4.98 25.65
CA HIS A 201 5.35 -3.62 25.13
C HIS A 201 3.93 -3.32 24.64
N SER A 202 3.29 -2.28 25.19
CA SER A 202 1.85 -2.05 25.00
C SER A 202 1.49 -1.28 23.72
N ASN A 203 2.45 -0.58 23.10
CA ASN A 203 2.27 0.23 21.88
C ASN A 203 3.57 0.24 21.08
N SER A 204 3.86 -0.80 20.31
CA SER A 204 5.04 -0.80 19.45
C SER A 204 4.70 -0.26 18.06
N ILE A 205 5.37 0.82 17.68
CA ILE A 205 5.37 1.32 16.30
C ILE A 205 6.48 0.59 15.56
N ILE A 206 6.20 0.01 14.40
CA ILE A 206 7.21 -0.62 13.55
C ILE A 206 7.65 0.38 12.49
N VAL A 207 8.94 0.41 12.17
CA VAL A 207 9.44 1.07 10.97
C VAL A 207 10.22 0.09 10.12
N VAL A 208 9.79 -0.07 8.88
CA VAL A 208 10.46 -0.89 7.86
C VAL A 208 11.13 0.04 6.87
N TYR A 209 12.46 -0.04 6.78
CA TYR A 209 13.28 0.69 5.82
C TYR A 209 13.64 -0.23 4.67
N PHE A 210 13.51 0.29 3.44
CA PHE A 210 13.88 -0.45 2.25
C PHE A 210 14.36 0.48 1.15
N ASP A 211 15.20 -0.05 0.29
CA ASP A 211 15.75 0.64 -0.86
C ASP A 211 15.25 0.02 -2.16
N LEU A 212 15.12 0.85 -3.18
CA LEU A 212 15.07 0.44 -4.59
C LEU A 212 16.33 0.98 -5.27
N TYR A 213 17.03 0.16 -6.03
CA TYR A 213 18.23 0.61 -6.73
C TYR A 213 18.35 0.02 -8.12
N PHE A 214 18.97 0.79 -9.01
CA PHE A 214 19.19 0.40 -10.40
C PHE A 214 20.54 -0.32 -10.51
N ASN A 215 20.53 -1.63 -10.74
CA ASN A 215 21.74 -2.43 -10.83
C ASN A 215 22.53 -2.09 -12.11
N PRO A 216 23.76 -1.55 -12.01
CA PRO A 216 24.55 -1.13 -13.16
C PRO A 216 25.13 -2.30 -13.98
N THR A 217 25.00 -3.53 -13.49
CA THR A 217 25.50 -4.74 -14.15
C THR A 217 24.45 -5.39 -15.04
N VAL A 218 23.19 -4.96 -14.97
CA VAL A 218 22.12 -5.46 -15.83
C VAL A 218 22.16 -4.72 -17.18
N TYR A 219 22.19 -5.51 -18.25
CA TYR A 219 22.13 -5.06 -19.63
C TYR A 219 21.08 -5.87 -20.39
N GLY A 220 20.47 -5.24 -21.39
CA GLY A 220 19.50 -5.88 -22.27
C GLY A 220 20.14 -6.52 -23.50
N GLU A 221 19.31 -7.02 -24.40
CA GLU A 221 19.68 -7.67 -25.65
C GLU A 221 19.10 -6.92 -26.85
N ASP A 222 19.76 -7.00 -28.01
CA ASP A 222 19.20 -6.48 -29.26
C ASP A 222 18.18 -7.45 -29.89
N ALA A 223 17.61 -7.08 -31.03
CA ALA A 223 16.63 -7.90 -31.75
C ALA A 223 17.17 -9.26 -32.25
N TYR A 224 18.48 -9.47 -32.19
CA TYR A 224 19.18 -10.68 -32.58
C TYR A 224 19.72 -11.48 -31.38
N GLY A 225 19.42 -11.05 -30.14
CA GLY A 225 19.88 -11.68 -28.91
C GLY A 225 21.33 -11.37 -28.55
N ILE A 226 21.92 -10.30 -29.11
CA ILE A 226 23.26 -9.85 -28.75
C ILE A 226 23.16 -8.89 -27.57
N PRO A 227 23.86 -9.15 -26.45
CA PRO A 227 23.80 -8.29 -25.28
C PRO A 227 24.40 -6.90 -25.56
N TYR A 228 23.73 -5.87 -25.07
CA TYR A 228 24.28 -4.51 -25.04
C TYR A 228 25.46 -4.44 -24.06
N THR A 229 26.40 -3.54 -24.34
CA THR A 229 27.56 -3.30 -23.47
C THR A 229 27.29 -2.29 -22.36
N ASN A 230 26.08 -1.69 -22.34
CA ASN A 230 25.67 -0.70 -21.37
C ASN A 230 24.15 -0.72 -21.14
N SER A 231 23.69 0.07 -20.17
CA SER A 231 22.28 0.17 -19.77
C SER A 231 21.45 1.14 -20.65
N ASN A 232 21.98 1.62 -21.79
CA ASN A 232 21.26 2.58 -22.64
C ASN A 232 19.98 2.00 -23.24
N ILE A 233 19.87 0.67 -23.29
CA ILE A 233 18.66 -0.03 -23.72
C ILE A 233 17.43 0.31 -22.87
N PHE A 234 17.63 0.77 -21.63
CA PHE A 234 16.59 1.18 -20.70
C PHE A 234 16.22 2.67 -20.78
N MET A 235 16.86 3.43 -21.68
CA MET A 235 16.55 4.85 -21.85
C MET A 235 15.08 5.06 -22.25
N GLU A 236 14.50 6.16 -21.77
CA GLU A 236 13.11 6.58 -22.04
C GLU A 236 12.03 5.60 -21.55
N GLN A 237 12.41 4.59 -20.77
CA GLN A 237 11.48 3.72 -20.07
C GLN A 237 11.11 4.29 -18.70
N VAL A 238 9.90 3.97 -18.23
CA VAL A 238 9.44 4.32 -16.88
C VAL A 238 9.20 3.03 -16.11
N PHE A 239 9.86 2.91 -14.96
CA PHE A 239 9.54 1.88 -13.97
C PHE A 239 8.50 2.43 -12.98
N ARG A 240 7.42 1.67 -12.76
CA ARG A 240 6.36 2.03 -11.83
C ARG A 240 6.08 0.87 -10.88
N VAL A 241 6.06 1.18 -9.58
CA VAL A 241 5.51 0.32 -8.52
C VAL A 241 4.16 0.91 -8.12
N ASN A 242 3.06 0.20 -8.42
CA ASN A 242 1.72 0.74 -8.20
C ASN A 242 1.19 0.51 -6.78
N HIS A 243 1.63 -0.55 -6.10
CA HIS A 243 1.06 -0.97 -4.83
C HIS A 243 2.14 -1.39 -3.84
N ILE A 244 1.90 -1.03 -2.57
CA ILE A 244 2.49 -1.68 -1.40
C ILE A 244 1.32 -2.27 -0.62
N TYR A 245 1.25 -3.60 -0.56
CA TYR A 245 0.23 -4.33 0.16
C TYR A 245 0.69 -4.54 1.60
N MET A 246 -0.23 -4.28 2.53
CA MET A 246 -0.06 -4.60 3.93
C MET A 246 -1.06 -5.69 4.31
N THR A 247 -0.55 -6.84 4.73
CA THR A 247 -1.35 -7.94 5.25
C THR A 247 -1.05 -8.11 6.73
N VAL A 248 -2.12 -8.22 7.52
CA VAL A 248 -2.03 -8.47 8.96
C VAL A 248 -2.74 -9.79 9.26
N SER A 249 -2.04 -10.69 9.94
CA SER A 249 -2.55 -12.00 10.35
C SER A 249 -2.40 -12.21 11.86
N THR A 250 -3.29 -13.02 12.44
CA THR A 250 -3.26 -13.45 13.85
C THR A 250 -2.89 -14.93 13.93
#